data_AF-A0A177WMH6-F1
#
_entry.id   AF-A0A177WMH6-F1
#
_cell.length_a   1.000
_cell.length_b   1.000
_cell.length_c   1.000
_cell.angle_alpha   90.00
_cell.angle_beta   90.00
_cell.angle_gamma   90.00
#
_symmetry.space_group_name_H-M   'P 1'
#
loop_
_entity.id
_entity.type
_entity.pdbx_description
1 polymer ?
#
loop_
_entity_poly.entity_id
_entity_poly.type
_entity_poly.pdbx_seq_one_letter_code
_entity_poly.pdbx_strand_id
1 'polypeptide(L)'
;MGTVSSAYRQTTSAAEASSEEESLAQNTEMPSSEIDLKPSQDTNVATDSLNMKSLEPVSSVANIRRVPASGRVWKSIQTKAHFQKRSNGEKMGWEKRQKDRKQLDILKTMKAEMEQRHKEEKDLKKKNAEERRKRKEENEKKADVVQQISAAKVRRLKKKQLRSQNIRKK
;
A
#
# COMPACT_ATOMS: atom_id res chain seq x y z
N MET A 1 58.37 -5.64 26.91
CA MET A 1 57.96 -4.28 26.49
C MET A 1 57.28 -4.41 25.13
N GLY A 2 55.95 -4.45 25.09
CA GLY A 2 55.18 -4.54 23.84
C GLY A 2 54.12 -3.46 23.86
N THR A 3 54.32 -2.41 23.06
CA THR A 3 53.39 -1.29 22.91
C THR A 3 52.27 -1.69 21.96
N VAL A 4 51.04 -1.84 22.49
CA VAL A 4 49.84 -1.97 21.66
C VAL A 4 49.45 -0.59 21.15
N SER A 5 49.77 -0.34 19.88
CA SER A 5 49.40 0.89 19.16
C SER A 5 47.89 0.94 18.97
N SER A 6 47.25 1.95 19.58
CA SER A 6 45.82 2.22 19.50
C SER A 6 45.48 2.84 18.14
N ALA A 7 44.84 2.06 17.27
CA ALA A 7 44.34 2.55 15.98
C ALA A 7 43.00 3.28 16.17
N TYR A 8 43.07 4.61 16.28
CA TYR A 8 41.91 5.48 16.10
C TYR A 8 41.44 5.39 14.64
N ARG A 9 40.17 5.03 14.41
CA ARG A 9 39.54 5.15 13.09
C ARG A 9 39.16 6.61 12.85
N GLN A 10 39.84 7.24 11.89
CA GLN A 10 39.48 8.56 11.36
C GLN A 10 38.32 8.39 10.36
N THR A 11 37.23 9.13 10.54
CA THR A 11 36.20 9.32 9.52
C THR A 11 36.65 10.44 8.59
N THR A 12 37.00 10.10 7.34
CA THR A 12 37.26 11.10 6.31
C THR A 12 35.95 11.70 5.83
N SER A 13 35.75 12.96 6.21
CA SER A 13 34.92 13.96 5.53
C SER A 13 35.40 14.11 4.08
N ALA A 14 34.52 13.82 3.11
CA ALA A 14 34.73 14.20 1.72
C ALA A 14 34.01 15.54 1.49
N ALA A 15 34.81 16.61 1.54
CA ALA A 15 34.51 17.97 1.14
C ALA A 15 34.03 18.00 -0.32
N GLU A 16 32.90 18.65 -0.59
CA GLU A 16 32.81 20.00 -1.18
C GLU A 16 33.45 20.13 -2.57
N ALA A 17 32.58 20.23 -3.58
CA ALA A 17 32.83 21.07 -4.74
C ALA A 17 31.68 22.08 -4.85
N SER A 18 32.09 23.35 -4.77
CA SER A 18 31.44 24.62 -5.18
C SER A 18 30.67 24.48 -6.52
N SER A 19 29.67 25.26 -6.91
CA SER A 19 29.33 26.68 -6.71
C SER A 19 27.90 26.90 -7.22
N GLU A 20 27.20 27.88 -6.63
CA GLU A 20 26.28 28.84 -7.26
C GLU A 20 25.18 28.34 -8.23
N GLU A 21 23.92 28.58 -7.86
CA GLU A 21 23.02 29.46 -8.62
C GLU A 21 21.74 29.67 -7.81
N GLU A 22 21.47 30.94 -7.59
CA GLU A 22 20.34 31.53 -6.90
C GLU A 22 19.13 31.49 -7.85
N SER A 23 18.04 30.78 -7.53
CA SER A 23 16.76 31.06 -8.18
C SER A 23 15.55 30.74 -7.31
N LEU A 24 15.05 31.82 -6.70
CA LEU A 24 13.65 32.22 -6.74
C LEU A 24 12.62 31.11 -6.42
N ALA A 25 12.24 31.04 -5.16
CA ALA A 25 10.98 30.43 -4.73
C ALA A 25 9.81 31.19 -5.37
N GLN A 26 9.46 30.82 -6.59
CA GLN A 26 8.18 31.16 -7.20
C GLN A 26 7.15 30.24 -6.56
N ASN A 27 6.42 30.81 -5.59
CA ASN A 27 5.09 30.35 -5.22
C ASN A 27 4.26 30.23 -6.50
N THR A 28 4.17 29.02 -7.05
CA THR A 28 3.17 28.68 -8.05
C THR A 28 1.91 28.35 -7.28
N GLU A 29 1.18 29.41 -6.93
CA GLU A 29 -0.23 29.31 -6.60
C GLU A 29 -0.91 28.60 -7.77
N MET A 30 -1.32 27.37 -7.52
CA MET A 30 -2.29 26.66 -8.31
C MET A 30 -3.49 27.59 -8.53
N PRO A 31 -3.91 27.88 -9.76
CA PRO A 31 -5.20 28.51 -9.96
C PRO A 31 -6.26 27.49 -9.54
N SER A 32 -6.84 27.72 -8.35
CA SER A 32 -8.12 27.14 -7.97
C SER A 32 -9.12 27.47 -9.06
N SER A 33 -9.40 26.50 -9.94
CA SER A 33 -10.52 26.58 -10.87
C SER A 33 -11.79 26.46 -10.03
N GLU A 34 -12.27 27.60 -9.59
CA GLU A 34 -13.58 27.80 -8.99
C GLU A 34 -14.62 27.33 -10.02
N ILE A 35 -15.27 26.20 -9.73
CA ILE A 35 -16.30 25.63 -10.58
C ILE A 35 -17.57 26.40 -10.25
N ASP A 36 -17.89 27.41 -11.06
CA ASP A 36 -19.17 28.12 -11.03
C ASP A 36 -20.32 27.13 -11.29
N LEU A 37 -20.89 26.59 -10.23
CA LEU A 37 -22.17 25.89 -10.24
C LEU A 37 -23.28 26.90 -10.52
N LYS A 38 -23.62 27.10 -11.80
CA LYS A 38 -24.88 27.74 -12.17
C LYS A 38 -26.05 26.84 -11.73
N PRO A 39 -27.03 27.35 -10.96
CA PRO A 39 -28.24 26.59 -10.68
C PRO A 39 -29.09 26.49 -11.95
N SER A 40 -29.32 25.27 -12.42
CA SER A 40 -30.34 24.96 -13.44
C SER A 40 -31.73 25.17 -12.82
N GLN A 41 -32.39 26.26 -13.18
CA GLN A 41 -33.80 26.48 -12.89
C GLN A 41 -34.63 25.83 -14.00
N ASP A 42 -34.96 24.54 -13.82
CA ASP A 42 -35.98 23.87 -14.61
C ASP A 42 -37.36 24.22 -14.05
N THR A 43 -38.04 25.20 -14.66
CA THR A 43 -39.50 25.36 -14.51
C THR A 43 -40.20 24.85 -15.75
N ASN A 44 -40.50 23.55 -15.74
CA ASN A 44 -41.44 22.93 -16.67
C ASN A 44 -42.85 23.46 -16.36
N VAL A 45 -43.33 24.45 -17.10
CA VAL A 45 -44.76 24.78 -17.14
C VAL A 45 -45.35 24.14 -18.39
N ALA A 46 -46.13 23.11 -18.13
CA ALA A 46 -46.97 22.43 -19.09
C ALA A 46 -47.97 23.41 -19.73
N THR A 47 -48.02 23.44 -21.06
CA THR A 47 -49.23 23.76 -21.81
C THR A 47 -49.53 22.58 -22.74
N ASP A 48 -50.32 21.66 -22.17
CA ASP A 48 -50.98 20.57 -22.87
C ASP A 48 -52.03 21.17 -23.80
N SER A 49 -51.66 21.40 -25.07
CA SER A 49 -52.59 21.81 -26.11
C SER A 49 -53.04 20.57 -26.87
N LEU A 50 -54.30 20.24 -26.64
CA LEU A 50 -55.08 19.14 -27.20
C LEU A 50 -54.99 19.09 -28.73
N ASN A 51 -54.09 18.25 -29.25
CA ASN A 51 -54.08 17.88 -30.66
C ASN A 51 -55.16 16.80 -30.89
N MET A 52 -56.38 17.23 -31.18
CA MET A 52 -57.46 16.38 -31.69
C MET A 52 -57.13 15.94 -33.12
N LYS A 53 -56.35 14.86 -33.24
CA LYS A 53 -56.14 14.13 -34.49
C LYS A 53 -57.15 12.97 -34.55
N SER A 54 -58.26 13.25 -35.23
CA SER A 54 -59.13 12.34 -35.97
C SER A 54 -58.90 10.83 -35.76
N LEU A 55 -59.91 10.19 -35.15
CA LEU A 55 -60.10 8.75 -35.11
C LEU A 55 -60.38 8.21 -36.53
N GLU A 56 -59.39 7.55 -37.12
CA GLU A 56 -59.56 6.66 -38.27
C GLU A 56 -59.11 5.25 -37.83
N PRO A 57 -59.98 4.22 -37.75
CA PRO A 57 -59.56 2.87 -37.41
C PRO A 57 -58.99 2.18 -38.65
N VAL A 58 -57.77 2.54 -39.03
CA VAL A 58 -57.00 1.73 -39.98
C VAL A 58 -56.58 0.44 -39.29
N SER A 59 -57.22 -0.64 -39.74
CA SER A 59 -57.05 -2.04 -39.36
C SER A 59 -55.66 -2.34 -38.80
N SER A 60 -55.62 -2.62 -37.50
CA SER A 60 -54.44 -3.16 -36.84
C SER A 60 -54.04 -4.46 -37.54
N VAL A 61 -52.88 -4.45 -38.21
CA VAL A 61 -52.24 -5.68 -38.66
C VAL A 61 -52.00 -6.51 -37.41
N ALA A 62 -52.84 -7.52 -37.23
CA ALA A 62 -52.84 -8.38 -36.07
C ALA A 62 -51.45 -8.96 -35.88
N ASN A 63 -50.92 -8.76 -34.67
CA ASN A 63 -49.69 -9.34 -34.18
C ASN A 63 -49.51 -10.77 -34.72
N ILE A 64 -48.42 -11.05 -35.46
CA ILE A 64 -48.15 -12.32 -36.17
C ILE A 64 -48.02 -13.54 -35.21
N ARG A 65 -48.20 -13.35 -33.90
CA ARG A 65 -48.09 -14.38 -32.87
C ARG A 65 -49.45 -15.03 -32.61
N ARG A 66 -49.48 -16.36 -32.66
CA ARG A 66 -50.69 -17.17 -32.42
C ARG A 66 -51.18 -16.99 -30.98
N VAL A 67 -52.46 -16.66 -30.82
CA VAL A 67 -53.17 -16.70 -29.53
C VAL A 67 -53.38 -18.18 -29.15
N PRO A 68 -53.21 -18.58 -27.87
CA PRO A 68 -53.49 -19.94 -27.45
C PRO A 68 -54.95 -20.32 -27.74
N ALA A 69 -55.20 -21.59 -28.07
CA ALA A 69 -56.53 -22.08 -28.46
C ALA A 69 -57.62 -21.83 -27.39
N SER A 70 -57.23 -21.72 -26.12
CA SER A 70 -58.13 -21.41 -24.99
C SER A 70 -58.52 -19.93 -24.88
N GLY A 71 -57.97 -19.05 -25.72
CA GLY A 71 -58.21 -17.60 -25.70
C GLY A 71 -57.61 -16.86 -24.48
N ARG A 72 -57.18 -17.59 -23.44
CA ARG A 72 -56.71 -17.00 -22.19
C ARG A 72 -55.18 -16.99 -22.14
N VAL A 73 -54.62 -15.79 -22.27
CA VAL A 73 -53.18 -15.56 -22.18
C VAL A 73 -52.79 -15.45 -20.71
N TRP A 74 -52.23 -16.52 -20.16
CA TRP A 74 -51.87 -16.62 -18.73
C TRP A 74 -50.51 -15.98 -18.38
N LYS A 75 -49.73 -15.55 -19.38
CA LYS A 75 -48.44 -14.85 -19.22
C LYS A 75 -48.48 -13.53 -19.97
N SER A 76 -48.14 -12.42 -19.31
CA SER A 76 -48.04 -11.13 -19.99
C SER A 76 -46.87 -11.15 -20.99
N ILE A 77 -47.16 -10.78 -22.24
CA ILE A 77 -46.13 -10.70 -23.28
C ILE A 77 -45.36 -9.40 -23.05
N GLN A 78 -44.10 -9.50 -22.63
CA GLN A 78 -43.22 -8.33 -22.57
C GLN A 78 -42.91 -7.85 -23.99
N THR A 79 -43.38 -6.66 -24.33
CA THR A 79 -43.16 -6.01 -25.62
C THR A 79 -41.96 -5.06 -25.61
N LYS A 80 -41.53 -4.62 -24.42
CA LYS A 80 -40.43 -3.67 -24.25
C LYS A 80 -39.16 -4.44 -23.87
N ALA A 81 -38.12 -4.31 -24.68
CA ALA A 81 -36.79 -4.83 -24.37
C ALA A 81 -35.97 -3.74 -23.66
N HIS A 82 -35.61 -3.93 -22.39
CA HIS A 82 -34.85 -2.98 -21.57
C HIS A 82 -33.33 -3.08 -21.81
N PHE A 83 -32.87 -3.14 -23.06
CA PHE A 83 -31.45 -3.12 -23.35
C PHE A 83 -30.94 -1.67 -23.28
N GLN A 84 -30.39 -1.27 -22.14
CA GLN A 84 -29.67 -0.01 -22.03
C GLN A 84 -28.42 -0.10 -22.94
N LYS A 85 -28.40 0.70 -24.02
CA LYS A 85 -27.16 0.90 -24.79
C LYS A 85 -26.15 1.52 -23.84
N ARG A 86 -25.15 0.75 -23.43
CA ARG A 86 -23.99 1.32 -22.74
C ARG A 86 -23.40 2.34 -23.70
N SER A 87 -23.33 3.60 -23.27
CA SER A 87 -22.55 4.57 -24.03
C SER A 87 -21.15 3.97 -24.14
N ASN A 88 -20.65 3.87 -25.38
CA ASN A 88 -19.22 3.70 -25.55
C ASN A 88 -18.63 4.95 -24.90
N GLY A 89 -18.10 4.82 -23.68
CA GLY A 89 -17.55 5.94 -22.92
C GLY A 89 -16.64 6.77 -23.83
N GLU A 90 -16.50 8.06 -23.51
CA GLU A 90 -15.71 9.00 -24.32
C GLU A 90 -14.45 8.31 -24.85
N LYS A 91 -14.34 8.21 -26.17
CA LYS A 91 -13.22 7.55 -26.82
C LYS A 91 -11.98 8.38 -26.50
N MET A 92 -11.32 8.06 -25.39
CA MET A 92 -10.08 8.72 -24.99
C MET A 92 -9.10 8.62 -26.16
N GLY A 93 -8.60 9.78 -26.60
CA GLY A 93 -7.60 9.86 -27.67
C GLY A 93 -6.34 9.06 -27.34
N TRP A 94 -5.56 8.73 -28.36
CA TRP A 94 -4.33 7.94 -28.21
C TRP A 94 -3.34 8.56 -27.22
N GLU A 95 -3.18 9.89 -27.27
CA GLU A 95 -2.27 10.62 -26.41
C GLU A 95 -2.62 10.49 -24.93
N LYS A 96 -3.92 10.57 -24.59
CA LYS A 96 -4.39 10.42 -23.22
C LYS A 96 -4.09 9.01 -22.70
N ARG A 97 -4.35 7.98 -23.52
CA ARG A 97 -3.99 6.59 -23.18
C ARG A 97 -2.49 6.40 -22.97
N GLN A 98 -1.65 7.09 -23.74
CA GLN A 98 -0.20 7.05 -23.55
C GLN A 98 0.22 7.72 -22.24
N LYS A 99 -0.37 8.86 -21.89
CA LYS A 99 -0.12 9.54 -20.60
C LYS A 99 -0.56 8.66 -19.43
N ASP A 100 -1.76 8.08 -19.49
CA ASP A 100 -2.29 7.20 -18.45
C ASP A 100 -1.40 5.95 -18.26
N ARG A 101 -0.92 5.35 -19.37
CA ARG A 101 0.01 4.21 -19.31
C ARG A 101 1.32 4.59 -18.60
N LYS A 102 1.92 5.72 -18.96
CA LYS A 102 3.14 6.21 -18.32
C LYS A 102 2.93 6.46 -16.83
N GLN A 103 1.82 7.09 -16.45
CA GLN A 103 1.46 7.32 -15.04
C GLN A 103 1.31 6.01 -14.27
N LEU A 104 0.59 5.03 -14.85
CA LEU A 104 0.42 3.72 -14.23
C LEU A 104 1.74 2.99 -14.04
N ASP A 105 2.66 3.08 -15.00
CA ASP A 105 3.95 2.42 -14.90
C ASP A 105 4.82 3.07 -13.80
N ILE A 106 4.80 4.40 -13.67
CA ILE A 106 5.45 5.10 -12.55
C ILE A 106 4.86 4.67 -11.20
N LEU A 107 3.53 4.57 -11.10
CA LEU A 107 2.89 4.13 -9.85
C LEU A 107 3.25 2.69 -9.48
N LYS A 108 3.37 1.80 -10.48
CA LYS A 108 3.78 0.40 -10.25
C LYS A 108 5.21 0.31 -9.76
N THR A 109 6.15 1.06 -10.35
CA THR A 109 7.54 1.04 -9.91
C THR A 109 7.66 1.56 -8.48
N MET A 110 7.03 2.68 -8.17
CA MET A 110 7.01 3.24 -6.81
C MET A 110 6.41 2.26 -5.80
N LYS A 111 5.30 1.59 -6.15
CA LYS A 111 4.69 0.56 -5.30
C LYS A 111 5.65 -0.63 -5.08
N ALA A 112 6.29 -1.11 -6.14
CA ALA A 112 7.23 -2.23 -6.05
C ALA A 112 8.42 -1.88 -5.14
N GLU A 113 8.96 -0.67 -5.25
CA GLU A 113 10.05 -0.19 -4.39
C GLU A 113 9.63 -0.14 -2.91
N MET A 114 8.43 0.37 -2.60
CA MET A 114 7.91 0.37 -1.23
C MET A 114 7.74 -1.04 -0.65
N GLU A 115 7.19 -1.96 -1.45
CA GLU A 115 7.04 -3.35 -1.04
C GLU A 115 8.38 -4.06 -0.84
N GLN A 116 9.38 -3.78 -1.68
CA GLN A 116 10.73 -4.32 -1.54
C GLN A 116 11.39 -3.84 -0.25
N ARG A 117 11.37 -2.52 0.03
CA ARG A 117 11.91 -1.96 1.28
C ARG A 117 11.29 -2.61 2.52
N HIS A 118 9.97 -2.78 2.52
CA HIS A 118 9.27 -3.41 3.65
C HIS A 118 9.57 -4.90 3.78
N LYS A 119 9.80 -5.62 2.67
CA LYS A 119 10.23 -7.03 2.70
C LYS A 119 11.66 -7.14 3.26
N GLU A 120 12.57 -6.28 2.81
CA GLU A 120 13.96 -6.24 3.29
C GLU A 120 14.03 -5.96 4.80
N GLU A 121 13.25 -5.00 5.30
CA GLU A 121 13.17 -4.70 6.73
C GLU A 121 12.69 -5.91 7.54
N LYS A 122 11.62 -6.57 7.08
CA LYS A 122 11.08 -7.77 7.73
C LYS A 122 12.09 -8.90 7.73
N ASP A 123 12.79 -9.12 6.63
CA ASP A 123 13.76 -10.20 6.52
C ASP A 123 15.02 -9.93 7.34
N LEU A 124 15.46 -8.66 7.45
CA LEU A 124 16.52 -8.26 8.37
C LEU A 124 16.11 -8.51 9.83
N LYS A 125 14.87 -8.17 10.20
CA LYS A 125 14.34 -8.43 11.56
C LYS A 125 14.31 -9.92 11.88
N LYS A 126 13.90 -10.77 10.92
CA LYS A 126 13.93 -12.24 11.07
C LYS A 126 15.35 -12.75 11.25
N LYS A 127 16.30 -12.35 10.38
CA LYS A 127 17.72 -12.72 10.48
C LYS A 127 18.30 -12.33 11.84
N ASN A 128 18.04 -11.10 12.31
CA ASN A 128 18.49 -10.64 13.63
C ASN A 128 17.89 -11.46 14.78
N ALA A 129 16.62 -11.88 14.66
CA ALA A 129 15.98 -12.74 15.65
C ALA A 129 16.58 -14.15 15.67
N GLU A 130 16.85 -14.73 14.50
CA GLU A 130 17.51 -16.03 14.35
C GLU A 130 18.93 -16.00 14.91
N GLU A 131 19.71 -14.95 14.63
CA GLU A 131 21.04 -14.76 15.23
C GLU A 131 20.97 -14.66 16.75
N ARG A 132 20.02 -13.88 17.29
CA ARG A 132 19.83 -13.78 18.74
C ARG A 132 19.48 -15.15 19.34
N ARG A 133 18.63 -15.92 18.66
CA ARG A 133 18.27 -17.28 19.08
C ARG A 133 19.49 -18.21 19.10
N LYS A 134 20.28 -18.22 18.03
CA LYS A 134 21.54 -18.99 17.94
C LYS A 134 22.51 -18.62 19.06
N ARG A 135 22.73 -17.32 19.30
CA ARG A 135 23.58 -16.86 20.42
C ARG A 135 23.05 -17.30 21.77
N LYS A 136 21.73 -17.32 21.96
CA LYS A 136 21.11 -17.82 23.21
C LYS A 136 21.34 -19.32 23.38
N GLU A 137 21.09 -20.12 22.34
CA GLU A 137 21.32 -21.57 22.33
C GLU A 137 22.80 -21.90 22.61
N GLU A 138 23.74 -21.16 22.03
CA GLU A 138 25.18 -21.31 22.32
C GLU A 138 25.54 -20.92 23.75
N ASN A 139 24.95 -19.86 24.28
CA ASN A 139 25.15 -19.42 25.66
C ASN A 139 24.56 -20.41 26.66
N GLU A 140 23.41 -21.01 26.37
CA GLU A 140 22.79 -22.07 27.17
C GLU A 140 23.69 -23.31 27.20
N LYS A 141 24.17 -23.79 26.04
CA LYS A 141 25.14 -24.89 25.98
C LYS A 141 26.42 -24.60 26.79
N LYS A 142 26.93 -23.36 26.72
CA LYS A 142 28.09 -22.92 27.51
C LYS A 142 27.75 -22.85 29.01
N ALA A 143 26.57 -22.38 29.38
CA ALA A 143 26.11 -22.31 30.76
C ALA A 143 25.93 -23.71 31.37
N ASP A 144 25.41 -24.67 30.60
CA ASP A 144 25.26 -26.06 31.04
C ASP A 144 26.62 -26.72 31.33
N VAL A 145 27.64 -26.42 30.52
CA VAL A 145 29.01 -26.89 30.74
C VAL A 145 29.65 -26.18 31.95
N VAL A 146 29.35 -24.90 32.16
CA VAL A 146 29.89 -24.12 33.27
C VAL A 146 29.17 -24.47 34.57
N GLN A 147 29.87 -25.19 35.44
CA GLN A 147 29.36 -25.48 36.78
C GLN A 147 29.09 -24.18 37.55
N GLN A 148 27.83 -23.92 37.90
CA GLN A 148 27.45 -22.79 38.74
C GLN A 148 27.95 -23.01 40.19
N ILE A 149 29.06 -22.36 40.55
CA ILE A 149 29.63 -22.44 41.90
C ILE A 149 28.80 -21.57 42.84
N SER A 150 28.27 -22.15 43.92
CA SER A 150 27.51 -21.38 44.92
C SER A 150 28.38 -20.30 45.58
N ALA A 151 27.78 -19.17 45.94
CA ALA A 151 28.48 -18.08 46.64
C ALA A 151 29.16 -18.56 47.94
N ALA A 152 28.54 -19.52 48.63
CA ALA A 152 29.12 -20.17 49.80
C ALA A 152 30.40 -20.96 49.48
N LYS A 153 30.44 -21.66 48.34
CA LYS A 153 31.63 -22.40 47.88
C LYS A 153 32.76 -21.46 47.50
N VAL A 154 32.49 -20.34 46.82
CA VAL A 154 33.49 -19.30 46.54
C VAL A 154 34.08 -18.73 47.83
N ARG A 155 33.24 -18.38 48.82
CA ARG A 155 33.68 -17.93 50.14
C ARG A 155 34.55 -18.96 50.86
N ARG A 156 34.16 -20.24 50.82
CA ARG A 156 34.92 -21.35 51.43
C ARG A 156 36.29 -21.52 50.80
N LEU A 157 36.38 -21.49 49.47
CA LEU A 157 37.64 -21.58 48.73
C LEU A 157 38.56 -20.40 49.04
N LYS A 158 38.04 -19.16 49.02
CA LYS A 158 38.80 -17.95 49.39
C LYS A 158 39.35 -18.04 50.82
N LYS A 159 38.55 -18.50 51.78
CA LYS A 159 38.97 -18.68 53.18
C LYS A 159 40.05 -19.78 53.32
N LYS A 160 39.96 -20.87 52.54
CA LYS A 160 41.01 -21.91 52.50
C LYS A 160 42.32 -21.39 51.89
N GLN A 161 42.24 -20.63 50.79
CA GLN A 161 43.42 -20.05 50.14
C GLN A 161 44.18 -19.11 51.08
N LEU A 162 43.48 -18.22 51.77
CA LEU A 162 44.08 -17.32 52.77
C LEU A 162 44.74 -18.07 53.93
N ARG A 163 44.12 -19.15 54.43
CA ARG A 163 44.73 -20.00 55.45
C ARG A 163 46.03 -20.63 54.93
N SER A 164 46.04 -21.17 53.73
CA SER A 164 47.25 -21.78 53.15
C SER A 164 48.39 -20.79 52.93
N GLN A 165 48.09 -19.55 52.53
CA GLN A 165 49.10 -18.50 52.37
C GLN A 165 49.64 -18.00 53.71
N ASN A 166 48.79 -17.81 54.72
CA ASN A 166 49.22 -17.40 56.05
C ASN A 166 50.01 -18.50 56.78
N ILE A 167 49.73 -19.78 56.51
CA ILE A 167 50.49 -20.91 57.05
C ILE A 167 51.91 -20.97 56.47
N ARG A 168 52.10 -20.59 55.20
CA ARG A 168 53.44 -20.52 54.57
C ARG A 168 54.25 -19.26 54.90
N LYS A 169 53.63 -18.27 55.57
CA LYS A 169 54.26 -17.01 55.98
C LYS A 169 54.73 -17.01 57.45
N LYS A 170 54.59 -18.14 58.14
CA LYS A 170 55.27 -18.42 59.41
C LYS A 170 56.48 -19.30 59.13
#